data_AF-A0A533YSW2-F1
#
_entry.id   AF-A0A533YSW2-F1
#
_cell.length_a   1.000
_cell.length_b   1.000
_cell.length_c   1.000
_cell.angle_alpha   90.00
_cell.angle_beta   90.00
_cell.angle_gamma   90.00
#
_symmetry.space_group_name_H-M   'P 1'
#
loop_
_entity.id
_entity.type
_entity.pdbx_description
1 polymer ?
#
loop_
_entity_poly.entity_id
_entity_poly.type
_entity_poly.pdbx_seq_one_letter_code
_entity_poly.pdbx_strand_id
1 'polypeptide(L)'
;MIAYARWLCIVVLTLAPFSAPQALTPAEIKEPQMRALQEKHFQQLQTIGSEVQAHIFPYAFYFSRVLDLELSQQERADQRSLRFDNYGGMTVVEITGNYFASYSSDMVDKSHRALRTFQDVMLPIVEIAMSELKDNPDVEGFAMEISHHVRGKAMGMSMERPENLVFVLSTNAALRLVNGKTESDRQAAILDGQFLINGEPFILYLNDRAAKEAARLQEQNPMAAGAGQESEQKSKSSKLTSTATMRPLPRMLPPDPPPSPSRDTSPDALAKIQVSFQKMIDVVLKEVDSQGHFVAYAPPTMVAFRKGAYLEFSANTTLPPSAAGSRYKMAALAFDDHIAHLVRPVMSYFKGDLEFDGIAFSTTIHLADKSASTEGSDAVEYFFPTAALRCYETYDCTGQQLIDQGSVLINGERVSLDLQISETGTR
;
A
#
# COMPACT_ATOMS: atom_id res chain seq x y z
N MET A 1 15.36 40.34 71.02
CA MET A 1 15.94 39.47 69.98
C MET A 1 14.84 38.52 69.51
N ILE A 2 14.19 38.83 68.38
CA ILE A 2 13.13 38.01 67.79
C ILE A 2 13.63 37.64 66.40
N ALA A 3 13.84 36.34 66.16
CA ALA A 3 14.25 35.80 64.86
C ALA A 3 12.99 35.47 64.05
N TYR A 4 12.82 36.14 62.90
CA TYR A 4 11.82 35.80 61.91
C TYR A 4 12.43 34.87 60.86
N ALA A 5 12.00 33.61 60.85
CA ALA A 5 12.26 32.67 59.77
C ALA A 5 11.32 32.98 58.60
N ARG A 6 11.86 33.47 57.49
CA ARG A 6 11.14 33.61 56.22
C ARG A 6 11.20 32.29 55.46
N TRP A 7 10.06 31.63 55.35
CA TRP A 7 9.86 30.54 54.40
C TRP A 7 9.70 31.11 52.99
N LEU A 8 10.58 30.69 52.08
CA LEU A 8 10.51 30.99 50.66
C LEU A 8 9.78 29.81 49.98
N CYS A 9 8.49 29.97 49.64
CA CYS A 9 7.78 29.02 48.80
C CYS A 9 8.27 29.16 47.36
N ILE A 10 9.12 28.22 46.92
CA ILE A 10 9.45 28.06 45.50
C ILE A 10 8.27 27.32 44.86
N VAL A 11 7.45 28.05 44.10
CA VAL A 11 6.46 27.46 43.20
C VAL A 11 7.22 26.94 41.98
N VAL A 12 7.44 25.63 41.93
CA VAL A 12 7.92 24.95 40.73
C VAL A 12 6.73 24.86 39.77
N LEU A 13 6.67 25.77 38.79
CA LEU A 13 5.81 25.64 37.63
C LEU A 13 6.35 24.49 36.78
N THR A 14 5.85 23.28 37.03
CA THR A 14 5.97 22.16 36.11
C THR A 14 5.13 22.49 34.87
N LEU A 15 5.80 22.95 33.81
CA LEU A 15 5.25 22.92 32.46
C LEU A 15 5.01 21.44 32.12
N ALA A 16 3.77 20.98 32.24
CA ALA A 16 3.38 19.71 31.66
C ALA A 16 3.62 19.82 30.15
N PRO A 17 4.34 18.86 29.52
CA PRO A 17 4.45 18.85 28.08
C PRO A 17 3.04 18.73 27.50
N PHE A 18 2.61 19.76 26.76
CA PHE A 18 1.39 19.67 25.98
C PHE A 18 1.63 18.64 24.88
N SER A 19 1.06 17.45 25.04
CA SER A 19 0.99 16.48 23.94
C SER A 19 0.29 17.15 22.77
N ALA A 20 0.87 17.06 21.57
CA ALA A 20 0.17 17.45 20.37
C ALA A 20 -1.15 16.64 20.27
N PRO A 21 -2.21 17.20 19.67
CA PRO A 21 -3.43 16.46 19.39
C PRO A 21 -3.19 15.51 18.20
N GLN A 22 -3.56 14.23 18.35
CA GLN A 22 -3.26 13.18 17.38
C GLN A 22 -4.45 12.89 16.45
N ALA A 23 -5.63 13.38 16.82
CA ALA A 23 -6.83 13.35 16.00
C ALA A 23 -6.83 14.51 14.99
N LEU A 24 -7.20 14.22 13.75
CA LEU A 24 -7.36 15.22 12.70
C LEU A 24 -8.53 16.16 13.05
N THR A 25 -8.38 17.47 12.82
CA THR A 25 -9.48 18.38 13.14
C THR A 25 -10.64 18.17 12.16
N PRO A 26 -11.91 18.29 12.60
CA PRO A 26 -13.02 18.01 11.68
C PRO A 26 -13.07 18.94 10.46
N ALA A 27 -12.57 20.17 10.58
CA ALA A 27 -12.50 21.12 9.47
C ALA A 27 -11.61 20.63 8.31
N GLU A 28 -10.68 19.71 8.57
CA GLU A 28 -9.79 19.13 7.57
C GLU A 28 -10.41 17.94 6.84
N ILE A 29 -11.56 17.42 7.30
CA ILE A 29 -12.26 16.30 6.66
C ILE A 29 -13.20 16.83 5.57
N LYS A 30 -12.95 16.39 4.33
CA LYS A 30 -13.69 16.82 3.14
C LYS A 30 -15.08 16.23 3.07
N GLU A 31 -15.23 14.95 3.40
CA GLU A 31 -16.50 14.25 3.30
C GLU A 31 -17.45 14.69 4.43
N PRO A 32 -18.65 15.21 4.12
CA PRO A 32 -19.55 15.75 5.14
C PRO A 32 -19.98 14.74 6.20
N GLN A 33 -20.17 13.47 5.82
CA GLN A 33 -20.57 12.40 6.74
C GLN A 33 -19.43 12.08 7.72
N MET A 34 -18.21 11.84 7.22
CA MET A 34 -17.04 11.58 8.06
C MET A 34 -16.69 12.79 8.93
N ARG A 35 -16.87 14.01 8.43
CA ARG A 35 -16.69 15.22 9.23
C ARG A 35 -17.67 15.27 10.40
N ALA A 36 -18.94 14.95 10.18
CA ALA A 36 -19.94 14.94 11.25
C ALA A 36 -19.61 13.88 12.33
N LEU A 37 -19.11 12.70 11.91
CA LEU A 37 -18.64 11.67 12.84
C LEU A 37 -17.41 12.12 13.61
N GLN A 38 -16.44 12.74 12.93
CA GLN A 38 -15.27 13.31 13.57
C GLN A 38 -15.63 14.39 14.58
N GLU A 39 -16.56 15.30 14.26
CA GLU A 39 -17.06 16.32 15.21
C GLU A 39 -17.73 15.68 16.43
N LYS A 40 -18.60 14.70 16.19
CA LYS A 40 -19.37 14.00 17.23
C LYS A 40 -18.47 13.26 18.22
N HIS A 41 -17.44 12.58 17.71
CA HIS A 41 -16.60 11.66 18.48
C HIS A 41 -15.17 12.19 18.71
N PHE A 42 -14.92 13.48 18.45
CA PHE A 42 -13.59 14.07 18.49
C PHE A 42 -12.87 13.83 19.84
N GLN A 43 -13.62 13.94 20.94
CA GLN A 43 -13.07 13.73 22.28
C GLN A 43 -12.60 12.28 22.50
N GLN A 44 -13.34 11.29 21.98
CA GLN A 44 -12.93 9.89 22.06
C GLN A 44 -11.63 9.67 21.27
N LEU A 45 -11.54 10.24 20.07
CA LEU A 45 -10.31 10.16 19.26
C LEU A 45 -9.12 10.83 19.98
N GLN A 46 -9.32 11.98 20.63
CA GLN A 46 -8.27 12.61 21.42
C GLN A 46 -7.81 11.74 22.60
N THR A 47 -8.74 11.07 23.30
CA THR A 47 -8.41 10.12 24.37
C THR A 47 -7.57 8.97 23.83
N ILE A 48 -8.00 8.32 22.73
CA ILE A 48 -7.25 7.24 22.08
C ILE A 48 -5.85 7.71 21.69
N GLY A 49 -5.75 8.85 21.01
CA GLY A 49 -4.46 9.41 20.60
C GLY A 49 -3.53 9.67 21.79
N SER A 50 -4.05 10.19 22.89
CA SER A 50 -3.30 10.41 24.12
C SER A 50 -2.84 9.11 24.77
N GLU A 51 -3.70 8.10 24.85
CA GLU A 51 -3.36 6.80 25.45
C GLU A 51 -2.33 6.04 24.61
N VAL A 52 -2.46 6.06 23.28
CA VAL A 52 -1.47 5.49 22.37
C VAL A 52 -0.13 6.21 22.51
N GLN A 53 -0.12 7.54 22.57
CA GLN A 53 1.12 8.31 22.78
C GLN A 53 1.81 7.99 24.11
N ALA A 54 1.02 7.65 25.14
CA ALA A 54 1.53 7.25 26.46
C ALA A 54 1.96 5.77 26.51
N HIS A 55 1.63 4.95 25.52
CA HIS A 55 2.00 3.55 25.46
C HIS A 55 3.51 3.38 25.19
N ILE A 56 4.13 2.42 25.87
CA ILE A 56 5.55 2.12 25.71
C ILE A 56 5.72 1.02 24.66
N PHE A 57 6.06 1.44 23.44
CA PHE A 57 6.39 0.54 22.35
C PHE A 57 7.87 0.09 22.42
N PRO A 58 8.23 -1.08 21.83
CA PRO A 58 9.62 -1.55 21.82
C PRO A 58 10.59 -0.62 21.08
N TYR A 59 10.10 0.06 20.03
CA TYR A 59 10.77 1.15 19.32
C TYR A 59 9.83 2.34 19.24
N ALA A 60 10.34 3.53 18.92
CA ALA A 60 9.50 4.71 18.86
C ALA A 60 8.39 4.55 17.81
N PHE A 61 7.16 4.90 18.20
CA PHE A 61 6.01 4.98 17.32
C PHE A 61 5.55 6.44 17.27
N TYR A 62 5.25 6.92 16.06
CA TYR A 62 4.68 8.23 15.86
C TYR A 62 3.46 8.12 14.95
N PHE A 63 2.37 8.74 15.38
CA PHE A 63 1.29 9.06 14.46
C PHE A 63 1.84 9.90 13.30
N SER A 64 1.45 9.58 12.08
CA SER A 64 1.89 10.31 10.91
C SER A 64 0.95 10.09 9.73
N ARG A 65 0.60 11.18 9.05
CA ARG A 65 -0.11 11.12 7.77
C ARG A 65 0.81 10.78 6.59
N VAL A 66 2.12 10.87 6.80
CA VAL A 66 3.14 10.55 5.81
C VAL A 66 3.96 9.38 6.33
N LEU A 67 3.92 8.29 5.60
CA LEU A 67 4.66 7.08 5.92
C LEU A 67 6.07 7.11 5.31
N ASP A 68 6.93 6.21 5.79
CA ASP A 68 8.33 6.12 5.35
C ASP A 68 9.14 7.40 5.63
N LEU A 69 9.02 7.91 6.86
CA LEU A 69 9.82 9.04 7.30
C LEU A 69 11.01 8.58 8.12
N GLU A 70 12.17 9.19 7.84
CA GLU A 70 13.31 9.16 8.74
C GLU A 70 12.97 9.89 10.04
N LEU A 71 13.64 9.51 11.14
CA LEU A 71 13.30 10.02 12.48
C LEU A 71 13.36 11.55 12.55
N SER A 72 14.39 12.13 11.92
CA SER A 72 14.56 13.58 11.85
C SER A 72 13.44 14.30 11.09
N GLN A 73 12.80 13.64 10.11
CA GLN A 73 11.66 14.17 9.38
C GLN A 73 10.37 13.98 10.19
N GLN A 74 10.22 12.81 10.82
CA GLN A 74 9.06 12.47 11.64
C GLN A 74 8.84 13.44 12.81
N GLU A 75 9.90 13.90 13.47
CA GLU A 75 9.80 14.87 14.58
C GLU A 75 9.15 16.20 14.16
N ARG A 76 9.17 16.53 12.86
CA ARG A 76 8.60 17.76 12.30
C ARG A 76 7.32 17.51 11.51
N ALA A 77 6.95 16.25 11.30
CA ALA A 77 5.79 15.86 10.52
C ALA A 77 4.49 16.09 11.30
N ASP A 78 3.39 16.27 10.57
CA ASP A 78 2.06 16.35 11.16
C ASP A 78 1.64 14.99 11.72
N GLN A 79 1.48 14.92 13.05
CA GLN A 79 1.11 13.71 13.78
C GLN A 79 -0.41 13.57 13.98
N ARG A 80 -1.21 14.41 13.33
CA ARG A 80 -2.68 14.31 13.33
C ARG A 80 -3.17 13.29 12.32
N SER A 81 -3.11 12.01 12.65
CA SER A 81 -3.40 10.93 11.71
C SER A 81 -4.54 9.98 12.12
N LEU A 82 -5.19 10.24 13.26
CA LEU A 82 -6.37 9.51 13.71
C LEU A 82 -7.67 10.19 13.22
N ARG A 83 -8.52 9.47 12.49
CA ARG A 83 -9.77 10.02 11.92
C ARG A 83 -10.83 8.97 11.63
N PHE A 84 -12.06 9.41 11.38
CA PHE A 84 -13.07 8.62 10.68
C PHE A 84 -12.80 8.62 9.17
N ASP A 85 -12.95 7.45 8.54
CA ASP A 85 -12.88 7.29 7.09
C ASP A 85 -13.85 6.18 6.62
N ASN A 86 -14.01 6.03 5.31
CA ASN A 86 -14.75 4.93 4.70
C ASN A 86 -13.80 3.94 4.04
N TYR A 87 -13.87 2.67 4.44
CA TYR A 87 -13.14 1.59 3.78
C TYR A 87 -14.10 0.51 3.28
N GLY A 88 -14.22 0.35 1.97
CA GLY A 88 -15.08 -0.69 1.37
C GLY A 88 -16.56 -0.56 1.75
N GLY A 89 -17.05 0.66 1.97
CA GLY A 89 -18.40 0.94 2.45
C GLY A 89 -18.56 0.91 3.96
N MET A 90 -17.53 0.47 4.70
CA MET A 90 -17.52 0.41 6.16
C MET A 90 -17.05 1.73 6.77
N THR A 91 -17.76 2.23 7.77
CA THR A 91 -17.31 3.39 8.56
C THR A 91 -16.25 2.93 9.56
N VAL A 92 -15.00 3.38 9.37
CA VAL A 92 -13.86 2.93 10.18
C VAL A 92 -13.21 4.09 10.92
N VAL A 93 -12.58 3.77 12.06
CA VAL A 93 -11.56 4.62 12.65
C VAL A 93 -10.21 4.25 12.05
N GLU A 94 -9.63 5.17 11.29
CA GLU A 94 -8.34 5.04 10.62
C GLU A 94 -7.21 5.57 11.50
N ILE A 95 -6.11 4.80 11.59
CA ILE A 95 -4.88 5.16 12.28
C ILE A 95 -3.68 4.91 11.37
N THR A 96 -2.87 5.93 11.13
CA THR A 96 -1.63 5.80 10.33
C THR A 96 -0.41 6.26 11.10
N GLY A 97 0.73 5.59 10.94
CA GLY A 97 1.94 5.96 11.67
C GLY A 97 3.21 5.22 11.28
N ASN A 98 4.33 5.76 11.76
CA ASN A 98 5.67 5.20 11.54
C ASN A 98 6.19 4.56 12.84
N TYR A 99 6.60 3.30 12.73
CA TYR A 99 7.23 2.51 13.78
C TYR A 99 8.70 2.29 13.45
N PHE A 100 9.59 2.82 14.28
CA PHE A 100 11.04 2.87 14.04
C PHE A 100 11.76 1.56 14.36
N ALA A 101 11.10 0.43 14.14
CA ALA A 101 11.76 -0.87 14.09
C ALA A 101 12.42 -1.05 12.71
N SER A 102 13.67 -1.51 12.71
CA SER A 102 14.38 -1.93 11.50
C SER A 102 14.72 -3.42 11.56
N TYR A 103 13.94 -4.24 10.87
CA TYR A 103 14.15 -5.69 10.83
C TYR A 103 15.17 -6.10 9.76
N SER A 104 15.99 -7.12 10.04
CA SER A 104 16.90 -7.67 9.04
C SER A 104 16.17 -8.65 8.12
N SER A 105 16.21 -8.42 6.80
CA SER A 105 15.64 -9.32 5.79
C SER A 105 16.30 -10.71 5.78
N ASP A 106 17.55 -10.79 6.22
CA ASP A 106 18.34 -12.03 6.23
C ASP A 106 18.00 -12.92 7.44
N MET A 107 17.49 -12.30 8.52
CA MET A 107 17.24 -12.97 9.81
C MET A 107 15.76 -13.14 10.12
N VAL A 108 14.90 -12.29 9.57
CA VAL A 108 13.46 -12.25 9.85
C VAL A 108 12.70 -12.19 8.54
N ASP A 109 11.95 -13.24 8.24
CA ASP A 109 11.12 -13.29 7.04
C ASP A 109 9.91 -12.33 7.11
N LYS A 110 9.26 -12.14 5.97
CA LYS A 110 8.11 -11.22 5.83
C LYS A 110 6.98 -11.51 6.83
N SER A 111 6.66 -12.78 7.06
CA SER A 111 5.59 -13.17 7.96
C SER A 111 5.91 -12.85 9.41
N HIS A 112 7.14 -13.11 9.84
CA HIS A 112 7.60 -12.81 11.19
C HIS A 112 7.72 -11.30 11.44
N ARG A 113 8.14 -10.51 10.44
CA ARG A 113 8.15 -9.05 10.56
C ARG A 113 6.73 -8.50 10.74
N ALA A 114 5.80 -8.92 9.88
CA ALA A 114 4.41 -8.51 9.98
C ALA A 114 3.77 -8.90 11.31
N LEU A 115 4.00 -10.13 11.77
CA LEU A 115 3.56 -10.59 13.09
C LEU A 115 4.12 -9.72 14.21
N ARG A 116 5.40 -9.36 14.12
CA ARG A 116 6.06 -8.55 15.14
C ARG A 116 5.54 -7.11 15.15
N THR A 117 5.40 -6.46 14.00
CA THR A 117 4.77 -5.12 13.92
C THR A 117 3.33 -5.15 14.41
N PHE A 118 2.59 -6.22 14.09
CA PHE A 118 1.23 -6.39 14.57
C PHE A 118 1.17 -6.50 16.09
N GLN A 119 1.99 -7.37 16.69
CA GLN A 119 2.02 -7.59 18.13
C GLN A 119 2.57 -6.40 18.91
N ASP A 120 3.64 -5.79 18.40
CA ASP A 120 4.35 -4.71 19.07
C ASP A 120 3.55 -3.40 19.04
N VAL A 121 2.80 -3.14 17.97
CA VAL A 121 2.18 -1.82 17.74
C VAL A 121 0.68 -1.92 17.49
N MET A 122 0.27 -2.67 16.47
CA MET A 122 -1.11 -2.63 15.99
C MET A 122 -2.11 -3.17 17.01
N LEU A 123 -1.79 -4.30 17.64
CA LEU A 123 -2.64 -4.93 18.65
C LEU A 123 -2.81 -4.04 19.90
N PRO A 124 -1.75 -3.50 20.53
CA PRO A 124 -1.90 -2.54 21.62
C PRO A 124 -2.77 -1.32 21.27
N ILE A 125 -2.62 -0.78 20.05
CA ILE A 125 -3.44 0.34 19.60
C ILE A 125 -4.91 -0.07 19.44
N VAL A 126 -5.20 -1.28 18.91
CA VAL A 126 -6.57 -1.81 18.84
C VAL A 126 -7.16 -2.00 20.24
N GLU A 127 -6.38 -2.52 21.19
CA GLU A 127 -6.82 -2.68 22.59
C GLU A 127 -7.21 -1.34 23.22
N ILE A 128 -6.41 -0.29 23.00
CA ILE A 128 -6.69 1.08 23.43
C ILE A 128 -7.93 1.64 22.72
N ALA A 129 -8.02 1.51 21.39
CA ALA A 129 -9.17 2.01 20.66
C ALA A 129 -10.49 1.33 21.09
N MET A 130 -10.43 0.03 21.38
CA MET A 130 -11.58 -0.74 21.84
C MET A 130 -12.01 -0.43 23.27
N SER A 131 -11.14 0.11 24.13
CA SER A 131 -11.55 0.55 25.46
C SER A 131 -12.55 1.71 25.36
N GLU A 132 -12.37 2.58 24.37
CA GLU A 132 -13.17 3.78 24.12
C GLU A 132 -14.34 3.58 23.14
N LEU A 133 -14.19 2.72 22.13
CA LEU A 133 -15.11 2.68 20.97
C LEU A 133 -15.99 1.42 20.87
N LYS A 134 -15.79 0.41 21.72
CA LYS A 134 -16.53 -0.88 21.62
C LYS A 134 -18.07 -0.75 21.60
N ASP A 135 -18.61 0.27 22.26
CA ASP A 135 -20.05 0.51 22.39
C ASP A 135 -20.54 1.64 21.46
N ASN A 136 -19.67 2.15 20.57
CA ASN A 136 -20.01 3.22 19.64
C ASN A 136 -20.68 2.62 18.39
N PRO A 137 -21.99 2.87 18.16
CA PRO A 137 -22.71 2.29 17.03
C PRO A 137 -22.33 2.90 15.68
N ASP A 138 -21.62 4.02 15.66
CA ASP A 138 -21.17 4.68 14.44
C ASP A 138 -19.82 4.15 13.94
N VAL A 139 -19.17 3.24 14.70
CA VAL A 139 -17.88 2.62 14.34
C VAL A 139 -18.14 1.18 13.93
N GLU A 140 -18.05 0.92 12.62
CA GLU A 140 -18.24 -0.42 12.05
C GLU A 140 -16.92 -1.21 12.01
N GLY A 141 -15.78 -0.53 12.03
CA GLY A 141 -14.47 -1.15 12.12
C GLY A 141 -13.30 -0.21 12.36
N PHE A 142 -12.10 -0.76 12.18
CA PHE A 142 -10.81 -0.10 12.33
C PHE A 142 -9.96 -0.38 11.11
N ALA A 143 -9.31 0.66 10.60
CA ALA A 143 -8.28 0.54 9.57
C ALA A 143 -6.97 1.09 10.14
N MET A 144 -5.86 0.39 9.92
CA MET A 144 -4.58 0.87 10.39
C MET A 144 -3.49 0.56 9.39
N GLU A 145 -2.65 1.55 9.11
CA GLU A 145 -1.45 1.39 8.28
C GLU A 145 -0.22 1.83 9.07
N ILE A 146 0.66 0.88 9.36
CA ILE A 146 1.91 1.12 10.08
C ILE A 146 3.10 0.80 9.17
N SER A 147 3.94 1.81 8.95
CA SER A 147 5.22 1.66 8.26
C SER A 147 6.32 1.31 9.25
N HIS A 148 7.15 0.33 8.91
CA HIS A 148 8.39 0.02 9.61
C HIS A 148 9.52 -0.18 8.59
N HIS A 149 10.77 -0.28 9.05
CA HIS A 149 11.91 -0.44 8.15
C HIS A 149 12.42 -1.89 8.08
N VAL A 150 12.93 -2.25 6.90
CA VAL A 150 13.57 -3.53 6.62
C VAL A 150 14.95 -3.25 6.04
N ARG A 151 15.99 -3.65 6.77
CA ARG A 151 17.37 -3.59 6.33
C ARG A 151 17.82 -4.90 5.70
N GLY A 152 18.54 -4.82 4.60
CA GLY A 152 19.00 -5.97 3.85
C GLY A 152 20.16 -5.62 2.94
N LYS A 153 20.41 -6.50 1.97
CA LYS A 153 21.37 -6.25 0.89
C LYS A 153 20.69 -6.39 -0.46
N ALA A 154 20.90 -5.42 -1.33
CA ALA A 154 20.58 -5.54 -2.75
C ALA A 154 21.85 -5.28 -3.57
N MET A 155 22.17 -6.17 -4.51
CA MET A 155 23.40 -6.09 -5.32
C MET A 155 24.69 -5.93 -4.48
N GLY A 156 24.71 -6.51 -3.28
CA GLY A 156 25.85 -6.42 -2.35
C GLY A 156 25.93 -5.13 -1.52
N MET A 157 25.06 -4.15 -1.76
CA MET A 157 24.99 -2.91 -0.99
C MET A 157 23.95 -3.01 0.13
N SER A 158 24.29 -2.52 1.32
CA SER A 158 23.34 -2.40 2.42
C SER A 158 22.26 -1.39 2.06
N MET A 159 21.01 -1.80 2.20
CA MET A 159 19.84 -0.95 1.97
C MET A 159 18.88 -1.09 3.14
N GLU A 160 18.15 -0.01 3.41
CA GLU A 160 17.02 0.04 4.33
C GLU A 160 15.84 0.60 3.56
N ARG A 161 14.66 -0.01 3.72
CA ARG A 161 13.44 0.36 2.99
C ARG A 161 12.22 0.23 3.88
N PRO A 162 11.15 1.00 3.64
CA PRO A 162 9.88 0.80 4.33
C PRO A 162 9.21 -0.52 3.97
N GLU A 163 8.37 -0.97 4.88
CA GLU A 163 7.36 -2.02 4.70
C GLU A 163 6.12 -1.60 5.51
N ASN A 164 5.01 -1.40 4.80
CA ASN A 164 3.74 -0.96 5.35
C ASN A 164 2.86 -2.17 5.62
N LEU A 165 2.49 -2.36 6.87
CA LEU A 165 1.49 -3.34 7.28
C LEU A 165 0.15 -2.63 7.44
N VAL A 166 -0.84 -3.07 6.68
CA VAL A 166 -2.23 -2.62 6.78
C VAL A 166 -3.06 -3.73 7.40
N PHE A 167 -3.99 -3.36 8.28
CA PHE A 167 -5.15 -4.21 8.55
C PHE A 167 -6.45 -3.41 8.48
N VAL A 168 -7.53 -4.12 8.17
CA VAL A 168 -8.91 -3.66 8.36
C VAL A 168 -9.70 -4.73 9.09
N LEU A 169 -10.29 -4.37 10.22
CA LEU A 169 -11.06 -5.27 11.08
C LEU A 169 -12.42 -4.65 11.41
N SER A 170 -13.50 -5.44 11.36
CA SER A 170 -14.78 -4.99 11.91
C SER A 170 -14.70 -4.85 13.43
N THR A 171 -15.58 -4.03 14.02
CA THR A 171 -15.68 -3.88 15.49
C THR A 171 -15.90 -5.22 16.18
N ASN A 172 -16.67 -6.14 15.56
CA ASN A 172 -16.88 -7.49 16.09
C ASN A 172 -15.59 -8.34 16.06
N ALA A 173 -14.83 -8.29 14.96
CA ALA A 173 -13.56 -8.98 14.85
C ALA A 173 -12.54 -8.41 15.86
N ALA A 174 -12.43 -7.09 15.96
CA ALA A 174 -11.58 -6.43 16.95
C ALA A 174 -11.97 -6.83 18.39
N LEU A 175 -13.27 -6.89 18.71
CA LEU A 175 -13.75 -7.31 20.03
C LEU A 175 -13.36 -8.77 20.34
N ARG A 176 -13.46 -9.67 19.37
CA ARG A 176 -13.05 -11.08 19.51
C ARG A 176 -11.54 -11.23 19.61
N LEU A 177 -10.78 -10.41 18.89
CA LEU A 177 -9.33 -10.36 18.96
C LEU A 177 -8.87 -9.96 20.37
N VAL A 178 -9.41 -8.86 20.91
CA VAL A 178 -9.05 -8.33 22.24
C VAL A 178 -9.51 -9.27 23.37
N ASN A 179 -10.74 -9.79 23.30
CA ASN A 179 -11.30 -10.64 24.35
C ASN A 179 -10.99 -12.13 24.19
N GLY A 180 -10.28 -12.52 23.14
CA GLY A 180 -9.97 -13.91 22.83
C GLY A 180 -9.18 -14.56 23.96
N LYS A 181 -9.72 -15.64 24.53
CA LYS A 181 -9.10 -16.37 25.64
C LYS A 181 -8.07 -17.39 25.17
N THR A 182 -8.23 -17.87 23.94
CA THR A 182 -7.29 -18.78 23.30
C THR A 182 -6.67 -18.13 22.07
N GLU A 183 -5.48 -18.60 21.72
CA GLU A 183 -4.78 -18.16 20.50
C GLU A 183 -5.57 -18.49 19.23
N SER A 184 -6.32 -19.61 19.24
CA SER A 184 -7.21 -19.98 18.14
C SER A 184 -8.36 -19.00 17.95
N ASP A 185 -8.94 -18.48 19.05
CA ASP A 185 -10.01 -17.48 18.98
C ASP A 185 -9.50 -16.17 18.38
N ARG A 186 -8.29 -15.76 18.78
CA ARG A 186 -7.62 -14.56 18.25
C ARG A 186 -7.23 -14.73 16.78
N GLN A 187 -6.74 -15.92 16.41
CA GLN A 187 -6.42 -16.26 15.03
C GLN A 187 -7.66 -16.19 14.14
N ALA A 188 -8.80 -16.74 14.58
CA ALA A 188 -10.05 -16.67 13.84
C ALA A 188 -10.53 -15.22 13.65
N ALA A 189 -10.39 -14.37 14.67
CA ALA A 189 -10.73 -12.96 14.57
C ALA A 189 -9.87 -12.20 13.54
N ILE A 190 -8.58 -12.52 13.44
CA ILE A 190 -7.67 -11.95 12.43
C ILE A 190 -8.02 -12.42 11.02
N LEU A 191 -8.41 -13.69 10.85
CA LEU A 191 -8.79 -14.24 9.55
C LEU A 191 -10.10 -13.66 8.99
N ASP A 192 -10.95 -13.09 9.85
CA ASP A 192 -12.15 -12.36 9.43
C ASP A 192 -11.84 -10.92 8.96
N GLY A 193 -10.60 -10.47 9.14
CA GLY A 193 -10.10 -9.17 8.68
C GLY A 193 -9.42 -9.22 7.32
N GLN A 194 -9.00 -8.05 6.86
CA GLN A 194 -8.12 -7.91 5.70
C GLN A 194 -6.76 -7.45 6.19
N PHE A 195 -5.70 -8.08 5.69
CA PHE A 195 -4.32 -7.66 5.95
C PHE A 195 -3.63 -7.44 4.61
N LEU A 196 -2.83 -6.38 4.53
CA LEU A 196 -2.01 -6.12 3.36
C LEU A 196 -0.59 -5.79 3.80
N ILE A 197 0.40 -6.21 3.00
CA ILE A 197 1.77 -5.72 3.13
C ILE A 197 2.13 -5.02 1.82
N ASN A 198 2.42 -3.73 1.91
CA ASN A 198 2.69 -2.85 0.76
C ASN A 198 1.56 -2.91 -0.28
N GLY A 199 0.31 -2.94 0.19
CA GLY A 199 -0.88 -3.03 -0.64
C GLY A 199 -1.18 -4.42 -1.26
N GLU A 200 -0.35 -5.44 -1.00
CA GLU A 200 -0.64 -6.82 -1.42
C GLU A 200 -1.36 -7.60 -0.32
N PRO A 201 -2.45 -8.34 -0.62
CA PRO A 201 -3.13 -9.19 0.35
C PRO A 201 -2.18 -10.15 1.05
N PHE A 202 -2.32 -10.24 2.36
CA PHE A 202 -1.48 -11.06 3.23
C PHE A 202 -2.35 -11.80 4.24
N ILE A 203 -1.98 -13.03 4.58
CA ILE A 203 -2.64 -13.78 5.66
C ILE A 203 -1.73 -13.76 6.86
N LEU A 204 -2.17 -13.07 7.92
CA LEU A 204 -1.43 -13.00 9.17
C LEU A 204 -1.72 -14.22 10.05
N TYR A 205 -0.68 -14.96 10.40
CA TYR A 205 -0.74 -16.02 11.40
C TYR A 205 -0.06 -15.56 12.69
N LEU A 206 -0.72 -15.78 13.83
CA LEU A 206 -0.22 -15.40 15.15
C LEU A 206 0.95 -16.25 15.63
N ASN A 207 1.15 -17.42 15.02
CA ASN A 207 2.24 -18.34 15.31
C ASN A 207 2.54 -19.28 14.13
N ASP A 208 3.74 -19.86 14.16
CA ASP A 208 4.23 -20.83 13.16
C ASP A 208 3.37 -22.08 13.03
N ARG A 209 2.74 -22.52 14.13
CA ARG A 209 1.93 -23.74 14.11
C ARG A 209 0.66 -23.53 13.28
N ALA A 210 -0.02 -22.41 13.45
CA ALA A 210 -1.18 -22.03 12.66
C ALA A 210 -0.82 -21.89 11.18
N ALA A 211 0.32 -21.27 10.85
CA ALA A 211 0.81 -21.17 9.49
C ALA A 211 1.08 -22.54 8.86
N LYS A 212 1.75 -23.45 9.60
CA LYS A 212 2.06 -24.82 9.15
C LYS A 212 0.81 -25.69 9.01
N GLU A 213 -0.15 -25.57 9.90
CA GLU A 213 -1.42 -26.30 9.83
C GLU A 213 -2.25 -25.86 8.62
N ALA A 214 -2.32 -24.55 8.33
CA ALA A 214 -2.99 -24.03 7.15
C ALA A 214 -2.34 -24.49 5.83
N ALA A 215 -1.00 -24.45 5.76
CA ALA A 215 -0.25 -24.93 4.59
C ALA A 215 -0.53 -26.42 4.31
N ARG A 216 -0.57 -27.27 5.36
CA ARG A 216 -0.91 -28.69 5.22
C ARG A 216 -2.34 -28.93 4.72
N LEU A 217 -3.31 -28.14 5.18
CA LEU A 217 -4.70 -28.25 4.74
C LEU A 217 -4.86 -27.82 3.28
N GLN A 218 -4.06 -26.84 2.83
CA GLN A 218 -4.06 -26.37 1.45
C GLN A 218 -3.43 -27.38 0.48
N GLU A 219 -2.35 -28.05 0.90
CA GLU A 219 -1.72 -29.14 0.14
C GLU A 219 -2.62 -30.39 0.03
N GLN A 220 -3.43 -30.66 1.06
CA GLN A 220 -4.32 -31.83 1.09
C GLN A 220 -5.63 -31.64 0.32
N ASN A 221 -6.00 -30.40 -0.01
CA ASN A 221 -7.29 -30.14 -0.67
C ASN A 221 -7.22 -28.99 -1.70
N PRO A 222 -6.55 -29.19 -2.85
CA PRO A 222 -6.38 -28.14 -3.86
C PRO A 222 -7.70 -27.71 -4.55
N MET A 223 -8.81 -28.42 -4.33
CA MET A 223 -10.14 -28.13 -4.91
C MET A 223 -11.04 -27.22 -4.04
N ALA A 224 -10.64 -26.85 -2.83
CA ALA A 224 -11.44 -26.02 -1.93
C ALA A 224 -11.05 -24.53 -1.91
N ALA A 225 -10.00 -24.13 -2.65
CA ALA A 225 -9.55 -22.74 -2.72
C ALA A 225 -10.42 -21.82 -3.61
N GLY A 226 -11.50 -22.35 -4.20
CA GLY A 226 -12.46 -21.61 -5.04
C GLY A 226 -13.83 -21.38 -4.42
N ALA A 227 -14.05 -21.76 -3.15
CA ALA A 227 -15.34 -21.60 -2.46
C ALA A 227 -15.14 -20.93 -1.10
N GLY A 228 -14.74 -19.66 -1.15
CA GLY A 228 -14.58 -18.78 0.01
C GLY A 228 -14.94 -17.33 -0.32
N GLN A 229 -15.94 -17.14 -1.19
CA GLN A 229 -16.64 -15.86 -1.36
C GLN A 229 -18.13 -16.15 -1.24
N GLU A 230 -18.82 -15.30 -0.50
CA GLU A 230 -20.24 -15.37 -0.09
C GLU A 230 -20.57 -16.31 1.08
N SER A 231 -20.26 -15.86 2.30
CA SER A 231 -21.07 -16.18 3.47
C SER A 231 -21.97 -14.99 3.82
N GLU A 232 -23.02 -14.79 3.01
CA GLU A 232 -24.19 -14.03 3.46
C GLU A 232 -24.81 -14.75 4.67
N GLN A 233 -24.83 -14.04 5.78
CA GLN A 233 -25.51 -14.39 7.03
C GLN A 233 -26.99 -14.70 6.78
N LYS A 234 -27.37 -15.99 6.83
CA LYS A 234 -28.77 -16.41 6.89
C LYS A 234 -29.22 -16.56 8.35
N SER A 235 -29.59 -15.44 8.95
CA SER A 235 -30.34 -15.40 10.21
C SER A 235 -31.71 -16.04 10.02
N LYS A 236 -31.98 -17.11 10.77
CA LYS A 236 -33.31 -17.73 10.86
C LYS A 236 -34.22 -16.85 11.72
N SER A 237 -35.26 -16.27 11.12
CA SER A 237 -36.51 -15.99 11.83
C SER A 237 -37.74 -16.18 10.93
N SER A 238 -38.51 -17.20 11.32
CA SER A 238 -39.96 -17.42 11.22
C SER A 238 -40.87 -16.45 10.42
N LYS A 239 -41.50 -17.04 9.38
CA LYS A 239 -42.95 -17.07 9.02
C LYS A 239 -43.70 -15.84 8.42
N LEU A 240 -44.37 -16.14 7.28
CA LEU A 240 -45.54 -15.50 6.61
C LEU A 240 -45.26 -14.13 5.96
N THR A 241 -45.64 -13.77 4.74
CA THR A 241 -46.67 -14.25 3.80
C THR A 241 -46.33 -13.71 2.39
N SER A 242 -46.89 -14.35 1.37
CA SER A 242 -46.78 -14.05 -0.08
C SER A 242 -47.11 -12.61 -0.49
N THR A 243 -46.37 -12.07 -1.48
CA THR A 243 -46.94 -11.48 -2.72
C THR A 243 -45.84 -11.27 -3.76
N ALA A 244 -46.10 -11.72 -4.99
CA ALA A 244 -45.20 -11.65 -6.13
C ALA A 244 -45.19 -10.26 -6.78
N THR A 245 -44.02 -9.76 -7.18
CA THR A 245 -43.87 -8.85 -8.34
C THR A 245 -42.48 -9.07 -8.97
N MET A 246 -42.43 -9.19 -10.30
CA MET A 246 -41.28 -9.63 -11.10
C MET A 246 -40.07 -8.68 -11.04
N ARG A 247 -38.85 -9.23 -11.01
CA ARG A 247 -37.57 -8.53 -11.23
C ARG A 247 -36.98 -8.99 -12.58
N PRO A 248 -36.31 -8.13 -13.37
CA PRO A 248 -35.81 -8.50 -14.70
C PRO A 248 -34.66 -9.50 -14.62
N LEU A 249 -34.57 -10.42 -15.59
CA LEU A 249 -33.49 -11.40 -15.69
C LEU A 249 -32.12 -10.71 -15.88
N PRO A 250 -31.07 -11.11 -15.13
CA PRO A 250 -29.69 -10.70 -15.39
C PRO A 250 -29.20 -11.30 -16.71
N ARG A 251 -28.54 -10.46 -17.51
CA ARG A 251 -27.79 -10.86 -18.71
C ARG A 251 -26.64 -11.78 -18.25
N MET A 252 -26.63 -13.03 -18.69
CA MET A 252 -25.50 -13.93 -18.45
C MET A 252 -24.25 -13.37 -19.14
N LEU A 253 -23.23 -13.03 -18.36
CA LEU A 253 -21.87 -12.87 -18.88
C LEU A 253 -21.32 -14.27 -19.26
N PRO A 254 -20.59 -14.40 -20.37
CA PRO A 254 -19.94 -15.65 -20.73
C PRO A 254 -18.87 -16.03 -19.67
N PRO A 255 -18.60 -17.33 -19.47
CA PRO A 255 -17.55 -17.78 -18.57
C PRO A 255 -16.15 -17.36 -19.07
N ASP A 256 -15.28 -16.97 -18.14
CA ASP A 256 -13.89 -16.60 -18.43
C ASP A 256 -13.13 -17.76 -19.09
N PRO A 257 -12.29 -17.48 -20.10
CA PRO A 257 -11.45 -18.49 -20.73
C PRO A 257 -10.43 -19.06 -19.72
N PRO A 258 -10.00 -20.33 -19.90
CA PRO A 258 -9.03 -20.98 -19.02
C PRO A 258 -7.69 -20.22 -18.98
N PRO A 259 -6.98 -20.21 -17.83
CA PRO A 259 -5.70 -19.52 -17.71
C PRO A 259 -4.68 -20.09 -18.70
N SER A 260 -4.04 -19.21 -19.46
CA SER A 260 -3.02 -19.58 -20.44
C SER A 260 -1.84 -20.29 -19.76
N PRO A 261 -1.24 -21.32 -20.41
CA PRO A 261 -0.08 -22.00 -19.85
C PRO A 261 1.07 -21.02 -19.64
N SER A 262 1.80 -21.15 -18.53
CA SER A 262 2.92 -20.28 -18.17
C SER A 262 4.04 -20.33 -19.23
N ARG A 263 4.53 -19.15 -19.65
CA ARG A 263 5.62 -19.02 -20.64
C ARG A 263 6.96 -19.47 -20.06
N ASP A 264 7.79 -20.07 -20.91
CA ASP A 264 9.21 -20.30 -20.60
C ASP A 264 9.94 -18.95 -20.56
N THR A 265 10.37 -18.56 -19.36
CA THR A 265 11.10 -17.32 -19.08
C THR A 265 12.58 -17.58 -18.75
N SER A 266 13.10 -18.75 -19.15
CA SER A 266 14.52 -19.04 -19.05
C SER A 266 15.37 -18.07 -19.88
N PRO A 267 16.64 -17.82 -19.49
CA PRO A 267 17.53 -16.92 -20.23
C PRO A 267 17.64 -17.25 -21.74
N ASP A 268 17.70 -18.54 -22.08
CA ASP A 268 17.78 -18.99 -23.48
C ASP A 268 16.50 -18.69 -24.27
N ALA A 269 15.33 -18.79 -23.63
CA ALA A 269 14.06 -18.45 -24.27
C ALA A 269 13.94 -16.95 -24.52
N LEU A 270 14.29 -16.12 -23.52
CA LEU A 270 14.28 -14.66 -23.66
C LEU A 270 15.28 -14.17 -24.71
N ALA A 271 16.48 -14.77 -24.76
CA ALA A 271 17.47 -14.44 -25.78
C ALA A 271 16.98 -14.73 -27.21
N LYS A 272 16.24 -15.83 -27.40
CA LYS A 272 15.61 -16.13 -28.71
C LYS A 272 14.58 -15.06 -29.10
N ILE A 273 13.71 -14.67 -28.16
CA ILE A 273 12.72 -13.61 -28.40
C ILE A 273 13.44 -12.29 -28.73
N GLN A 274 14.48 -11.92 -27.97
CA GLN A 274 15.28 -10.72 -28.23
C GLN A 274 15.80 -10.69 -29.68
N VAL A 275 16.41 -11.79 -30.14
CA VAL A 275 16.95 -11.89 -31.50
C VAL A 275 15.86 -11.75 -32.56
N SER A 276 14.68 -12.33 -32.35
CA SER A 276 13.54 -12.22 -33.28
C SER A 276 13.07 -10.78 -33.48
N PHE A 277 13.17 -9.94 -32.45
CA PHE A 277 12.70 -8.55 -32.47
C PHE A 277 13.80 -7.51 -32.62
N GLN A 278 15.09 -7.89 -32.64
CA GLN A 278 16.22 -6.95 -32.57
C GLN A 278 16.15 -5.83 -33.62
N LYS A 279 15.85 -6.16 -34.88
CA LYS A 279 15.75 -5.14 -35.95
C LYS A 279 14.66 -4.11 -35.67
N MET A 280 13.55 -4.54 -35.08
CA MET A 280 12.44 -3.65 -34.72
C MET A 280 12.79 -2.80 -33.50
N ILE A 281 13.45 -3.41 -32.50
CA ILE A 281 13.98 -2.71 -31.33
C ILE A 281 14.93 -1.58 -31.76
N ASP A 282 15.85 -1.86 -32.69
CA ASP A 282 16.80 -0.86 -33.20
C ASP A 282 16.10 0.32 -33.91
N VAL A 283 15.01 0.05 -34.63
CA VAL A 283 14.19 1.09 -35.29
C VAL A 283 13.44 1.93 -34.25
N VAL A 284 12.79 1.28 -33.27
CA VAL A 284 12.06 1.96 -32.19
C VAL A 284 13.00 2.87 -31.42
N LEU A 285 14.17 2.37 -31.02
CA LEU A 285 15.21 3.17 -30.37
C LEU A 285 15.52 4.40 -31.20
N LYS A 286 15.86 4.24 -32.48
CA LYS A 286 16.25 5.36 -33.33
C LYS A 286 15.14 6.41 -33.53
N GLU A 287 13.89 5.98 -33.70
CA GLU A 287 12.80 6.88 -34.05
C GLU A 287 12.09 7.50 -32.83
N VAL A 288 12.12 6.82 -31.68
CA VAL A 288 11.47 7.28 -30.44
C VAL A 288 12.46 7.98 -29.49
N ASP A 289 13.78 7.85 -29.69
CA ASP A 289 14.82 8.37 -28.78
C ASP A 289 14.60 9.84 -28.36
N SER A 290 14.23 10.69 -29.31
CA SER A 290 14.03 12.12 -29.08
C SER A 290 12.92 12.43 -28.06
N GLN A 291 11.98 11.51 -27.86
CA GLN A 291 10.92 11.60 -26.86
C GLN A 291 11.20 10.74 -25.64
N GLY A 292 11.86 9.58 -25.83
CA GLY A 292 12.05 8.57 -24.79
C GLY A 292 13.24 8.79 -23.86
N HIS A 293 14.19 9.66 -24.24
CA HIS A 293 15.42 9.90 -23.48
C HIS A 293 16.10 8.59 -23.04
N PHE A 294 16.23 7.64 -23.97
CA PHE A 294 16.74 6.32 -23.66
C PHE A 294 18.22 6.37 -23.25
N VAL A 295 18.60 5.55 -22.29
CA VAL A 295 19.98 5.56 -21.78
C VAL A 295 20.86 4.64 -22.61
N ALA A 296 21.95 5.18 -23.15
CA ALA A 296 22.84 4.43 -24.04
C ALA A 296 23.55 3.24 -23.37
N TYR A 297 23.67 3.23 -22.04
CA TYR A 297 24.34 2.15 -21.30
C TYR A 297 23.44 0.94 -21.02
N ALA A 298 22.12 1.06 -21.21
CA ALA A 298 21.16 -0.02 -20.98
C ALA A 298 20.23 -0.13 -22.21
N PRO A 299 20.65 -0.85 -23.27
CA PRO A 299 19.82 -1.05 -24.45
C PRO A 299 18.59 -1.91 -24.10
N PRO A 300 17.48 -1.76 -24.84
CA PRO A 300 16.27 -2.52 -24.60
C PRO A 300 16.49 -4.03 -24.68
N THR A 301 15.97 -4.73 -23.68
CA THR A 301 16.21 -6.16 -23.49
C THR A 301 14.95 -6.89 -23.05
N MET A 302 14.85 -8.17 -23.41
CA MET A 302 13.82 -9.06 -22.88
C MET A 302 14.13 -9.44 -21.43
N VAL A 303 13.18 -9.20 -20.53
CA VAL A 303 13.28 -9.52 -19.10
C VAL A 303 12.15 -10.44 -18.65
N ALA A 304 12.41 -11.25 -17.63
CA ALA A 304 11.39 -12.04 -16.97
C ALA A 304 10.74 -11.23 -15.85
N PHE A 305 9.42 -11.12 -15.85
CA PHE A 305 8.67 -10.54 -14.73
C PHE A 305 7.35 -11.29 -14.53
N ARG A 306 7.07 -11.73 -13.29
CA ARG A 306 5.86 -12.51 -12.92
C ARG A 306 5.51 -13.64 -13.90
N LYS A 307 6.52 -14.44 -14.30
CA LYS A 307 6.40 -15.56 -15.27
C LYS A 307 6.01 -15.14 -16.70
N GLY A 308 6.08 -13.86 -17.03
CA GLY A 308 5.96 -13.33 -18.39
C GLY A 308 7.28 -12.76 -18.92
N ALA A 309 7.37 -12.64 -20.24
CA ALA A 309 8.47 -11.99 -20.95
C ALA A 309 8.08 -10.55 -21.32
N TYR A 310 8.90 -9.58 -20.95
CA TYR A 310 8.65 -8.16 -21.22
C TYR A 310 9.82 -7.55 -21.99
N LEU A 311 9.53 -6.75 -23.01
CA LEU A 311 10.55 -5.90 -23.63
C LEU A 311 10.72 -4.64 -22.79
N GLU A 312 11.86 -4.49 -22.13
CA GLU A 312 12.15 -3.35 -21.26
C GLU A 312 12.90 -2.24 -22.01
N PHE A 313 12.43 -1.00 -21.89
CA PHE A 313 13.11 0.21 -22.34
C PHE A 313 13.61 1.00 -21.14
N SER A 314 14.89 1.37 -21.11
CA SER A 314 15.49 2.16 -20.04
C SER A 314 15.66 3.63 -20.43
N ALA A 315 15.17 4.55 -19.60
CA ALA A 315 15.07 5.99 -19.88
C ALA A 315 15.48 6.87 -18.68
N ASN A 316 15.64 8.17 -18.93
CA ASN A 316 15.69 9.18 -17.87
C ASN A 316 14.46 10.09 -17.97
N THR A 317 13.78 10.30 -16.84
CA THR A 317 12.68 11.26 -16.73
C THR A 317 13.16 12.46 -15.94
N THR A 318 12.99 13.66 -16.48
CA THR A 318 13.28 14.90 -15.75
C THR A 318 11.98 15.60 -15.41
N LEU A 319 11.73 15.78 -14.12
CA LEU A 319 10.56 16.47 -13.60
C LEU A 319 10.92 17.90 -13.14
N PRO A 320 9.97 18.85 -13.19
CA PRO A 320 10.20 20.19 -12.68
C PRO A 320 10.39 20.17 -11.16
N PRO A 321 11.05 21.18 -10.56
CA PRO A 321 11.25 21.24 -9.10
C PRO A 321 9.95 21.21 -8.29
N SER A 322 8.85 21.74 -8.85
CA SER A 322 7.50 21.69 -8.26
C SER A 322 6.91 20.28 -8.16
N ALA A 323 7.44 19.32 -8.92
CA ALA A 323 7.06 17.92 -8.84
C ALA A 323 7.64 17.22 -7.61
N ALA A 324 8.60 17.84 -6.90
CA ALA A 324 9.15 17.30 -5.67
C ALA A 324 8.03 16.94 -4.68
N GLY A 325 8.17 15.79 -4.04
CA GLY A 325 7.17 15.20 -3.17
C GLY A 325 7.51 13.76 -2.83
N SER A 326 6.49 12.95 -2.53
CA SER A 326 6.69 11.52 -2.29
C SER A 326 7.16 10.81 -3.57
N ARG A 327 7.86 9.68 -3.40
CA ARG A 327 8.24 8.79 -4.51
C ARG A 327 7.04 8.38 -5.37
N TYR A 328 5.87 8.19 -4.76
CA TYR A 328 4.62 7.87 -5.46
C TYR A 328 4.14 9.02 -6.34
N LYS A 329 4.19 10.26 -5.82
CA LYS A 329 3.84 11.44 -6.61
C LYS A 329 4.81 11.62 -7.77
N MET A 330 6.11 11.48 -7.52
CA MET A 330 7.13 11.59 -8.56
C MET A 330 6.98 10.48 -9.61
N ALA A 331 6.67 9.24 -9.21
CA ALA A 331 6.37 8.15 -10.14
C ALA A 331 5.07 8.38 -10.92
N ALA A 332 4.02 8.90 -10.32
CA ALA A 332 2.80 9.26 -11.05
C ALA A 332 3.05 10.36 -12.08
N LEU A 333 3.76 11.42 -11.69
CA LEU A 333 4.13 12.51 -12.60
C LEU A 333 5.10 12.06 -13.68
N ALA A 334 6.07 11.19 -13.36
CA ALA A 334 6.96 10.61 -14.37
C ALA A 334 6.20 9.73 -15.37
N PHE A 335 5.14 9.06 -14.92
CA PHE A 335 4.27 8.34 -15.83
C PHE A 335 3.52 9.30 -16.75
N ASP A 336 2.77 10.25 -16.19
CA ASP A 336 1.92 11.15 -16.97
C ASP A 336 2.72 12.06 -17.90
N ASP A 337 3.79 12.69 -17.41
CA ASP A 337 4.57 13.68 -18.16
C ASP A 337 5.52 13.03 -19.18
N HIS A 338 5.81 11.73 -19.06
CA HIS A 338 6.80 11.06 -19.91
C HIS A 338 6.37 9.68 -20.39
N ILE A 339 6.26 8.68 -19.50
CA ILE A 339 6.09 7.27 -19.92
C ILE A 339 4.80 7.04 -20.73
N ALA A 340 3.70 7.66 -20.31
CA ALA A 340 2.40 7.58 -21.00
C ALA A 340 2.50 8.01 -22.47
N HIS A 341 3.34 9.00 -22.76
CA HIS A 341 3.57 9.51 -24.11
C HIS A 341 4.41 8.58 -24.98
N LEU A 342 5.17 7.64 -24.40
CA LEU A 342 5.96 6.65 -25.12
C LEU A 342 5.16 5.42 -25.54
N VAL A 343 4.09 5.10 -24.82
CA VAL A 343 3.30 3.87 -25.04
C VAL A 343 2.81 3.79 -26.50
N ARG A 344 2.19 4.84 -27.02
CA ARG A 344 1.62 4.84 -28.38
C ARG A 344 2.69 4.80 -29.48
N PRO A 345 3.72 5.66 -29.46
CA PRO A 345 4.83 5.57 -30.40
C PRO A 345 5.47 4.17 -30.44
N VAL A 346 5.74 3.57 -29.28
CA VAL A 346 6.33 2.23 -29.19
C VAL A 346 5.39 1.15 -29.73
N MET A 347 4.11 1.15 -29.32
CA MET A 347 3.12 0.15 -29.76
C MET A 347 2.79 0.23 -31.26
N SER A 348 3.10 1.35 -31.92
CA SER A 348 2.93 1.50 -33.36
C SER A 348 3.79 0.53 -34.18
N TYR A 349 4.91 0.05 -33.62
CA TYR A 349 5.82 -0.90 -34.27
C TYR A 349 5.46 -2.36 -33.96
N PHE A 350 5.01 -2.63 -32.75
CA PHE A 350 4.66 -3.98 -32.31
C PHE A 350 3.18 -4.24 -32.58
N LYS A 351 2.84 -4.75 -33.77
CA LYS A 351 1.45 -5.09 -34.18
C LYS A 351 1.20 -6.59 -34.20
N GLY A 352 -0.07 -6.98 -34.06
CA GLY A 352 -0.49 -8.39 -34.10
C GLY A 352 -0.10 -9.16 -32.84
N ASP A 353 0.02 -10.49 -33.02
CA ASP A 353 0.40 -11.42 -31.97
C ASP A 353 1.89 -11.31 -31.67
N LEU A 354 2.22 -11.01 -30.42
CA LEU A 354 3.59 -10.83 -29.95
C LEU A 354 4.07 -12.11 -29.26
N GLU A 355 5.33 -12.47 -29.45
CA GLU A 355 5.96 -13.60 -28.74
C GLU A 355 6.42 -13.23 -27.32
N PHE A 356 6.00 -12.07 -26.82
CA PHE A 356 6.23 -11.59 -25.47
C PHE A 356 4.94 -11.00 -24.89
N ASP A 357 4.88 -10.89 -23.57
CA ASP A 357 3.65 -10.68 -22.82
C ASP A 357 3.36 -9.21 -22.50
N GLY A 358 4.35 -8.33 -22.68
CA GLY A 358 4.18 -6.89 -22.49
C GLY A 358 5.43 -6.06 -22.74
N ILE A 359 5.32 -4.77 -22.44
CA ILE A 359 6.43 -3.81 -22.50
C ILE A 359 6.64 -3.23 -21.11
N ALA A 360 7.91 -3.09 -20.74
CA ALA A 360 8.32 -2.43 -19.52
C ALA A 360 9.04 -1.11 -19.85
N PHE A 361 8.79 -0.08 -19.05
CA PHE A 361 9.55 1.16 -19.09
C PHE A 361 10.25 1.33 -17.74
N SER A 362 11.57 1.28 -17.73
CA SER A 362 12.39 1.57 -16.55
C SER A 362 12.93 2.99 -16.68
N THR A 363 12.73 3.84 -15.68
CA THR A 363 13.21 5.21 -15.70
C THR A 363 13.85 5.61 -14.37
N THR A 364 14.94 6.37 -14.44
CA THR A 364 15.43 7.13 -13.28
C THR A 364 14.86 8.54 -13.33
N ILE A 365 14.28 9.00 -12.21
CA ILE A 365 13.67 10.31 -12.08
C ILE A 365 14.71 11.32 -11.57
N HIS A 366 14.85 12.44 -12.27
CA HIS A 366 15.70 13.57 -11.91
C HIS A 366 14.86 14.84 -11.73
N LEU A 367 15.17 15.66 -10.72
CA LEU A 367 14.55 16.98 -10.54
C LEU A 367 15.46 18.07 -11.15
N ALA A 368 14.88 18.94 -11.99
CA ALA A 368 15.63 19.85 -12.87
C ALA A 368 16.57 20.88 -12.18
N ASP A 369 16.53 21.05 -10.84
CA ASP A 369 17.35 22.02 -10.09
C ASP A 369 18.39 21.40 -9.13
N LYS A 370 18.46 20.06 -8.99
CA LYS A 370 19.53 19.42 -8.20
C LYS A 370 20.67 19.02 -9.12
N SER A 371 21.81 19.70 -8.98
CA SER A 371 23.06 19.36 -9.65
C SER A 371 23.49 17.93 -9.34
N ALA A 372 23.27 16.99 -10.27
CA ALA A 372 23.96 15.70 -10.46
C ALA A 372 24.44 14.93 -9.21
N SER A 373 23.74 15.05 -8.08
CA SER A 373 23.98 14.27 -6.87
C SER A 373 22.96 13.15 -6.86
N THR A 374 23.43 11.91 -6.95
CA THR A 374 22.66 10.65 -6.91
C THR A 374 21.89 10.44 -5.60
N GLU A 375 21.99 11.36 -4.63
CA GLU A 375 21.18 11.38 -3.41
C GLU A 375 19.78 11.95 -3.71
N GLY A 376 18.85 11.04 -4.07
CA GLY A 376 17.43 11.35 -4.22
C GLY A 376 16.81 11.06 -5.59
N SER A 377 17.44 10.23 -6.43
CA SER A 377 16.84 9.73 -7.68
C SER A 377 16.09 8.43 -7.45
N ASP A 378 14.80 8.38 -7.79
CA ASP A 378 14.01 7.15 -7.77
C ASP A 378 14.10 6.42 -9.12
N ALA A 379 14.39 5.13 -9.08
CA ALA A 379 14.19 4.24 -10.23
C ALA A 379 12.74 3.75 -10.21
N VAL A 380 12.06 3.81 -11.34
CA VAL A 380 10.67 3.38 -11.47
C VAL A 380 10.52 2.50 -12.68
N GLU A 381 9.94 1.31 -12.52
CA GLU A 381 9.66 0.37 -13.59
C GLU A 381 8.16 0.17 -13.79
N TYR A 382 7.65 0.44 -14.99
CA TYR A 382 6.25 0.25 -15.35
C TYR A 382 6.13 -0.95 -16.29
N PHE A 383 5.62 -2.07 -15.79
CA PHE A 383 5.33 -3.28 -16.56
C PHE A 383 3.87 -3.27 -17.03
N PHE A 384 3.66 -3.18 -18.34
CA PHE A 384 2.32 -3.20 -18.91
C PHE A 384 2.10 -4.45 -19.77
N PRO A 385 1.07 -5.26 -19.49
CA PRO A 385 0.74 -6.39 -20.35
C PRO A 385 0.24 -5.91 -21.71
N THR A 386 0.46 -6.72 -22.76
CA THR A 386 0.08 -6.37 -24.14
C THR A 386 -1.39 -5.96 -24.26
N ALA A 387 -2.31 -6.62 -23.54
CA ALA A 387 -3.73 -6.27 -23.56
C ALA A 387 -4.00 -4.85 -23.06
N ALA A 388 -3.35 -4.42 -21.97
CA ALA A 388 -3.49 -3.09 -21.42
C ALA A 388 -2.87 -2.03 -22.34
N LEU A 389 -1.69 -2.33 -22.90
CA LEU A 389 -1.03 -1.48 -23.90
C LEU A 389 -1.90 -1.25 -25.14
N ARG A 390 -2.59 -2.29 -25.63
CA ARG A 390 -3.52 -2.18 -26.77
C ARG A 390 -4.71 -1.31 -26.45
N CYS A 391 -5.31 -1.49 -25.29
CA CYS A 391 -6.41 -0.65 -24.82
C CYS A 391 -6.01 0.84 -24.74
N TYR A 392 -4.81 1.13 -24.23
CA TYR A 392 -4.31 2.51 -24.14
C TYR A 392 -3.93 3.08 -25.52
N GLU A 393 -3.41 2.23 -26.42
CA GLU A 393 -3.09 2.54 -27.81
C GLU A 393 -4.33 3.01 -28.59
N THR A 394 -5.47 2.35 -28.39
CA THR A 394 -6.74 2.64 -29.08
C THR A 394 -7.60 3.70 -28.40
N TYR A 395 -7.12 4.32 -27.31
CA TYR A 395 -7.88 5.28 -26.48
C TYR A 395 -9.08 4.68 -25.75
N ASP A 396 -9.14 3.36 -25.61
CA ASP A 396 -10.25 2.66 -24.94
C ASP A 396 -10.11 2.67 -23.40
N CYS A 397 -8.93 3.00 -22.87
CA CYS A 397 -8.70 3.24 -21.45
C CYS A 397 -7.86 4.49 -21.15
N THR A 398 -8.04 4.99 -19.93
CA THR A 398 -7.30 6.12 -19.36
C THR A 398 -5.89 5.72 -18.90
N GLY A 399 -5.05 6.70 -18.58
CA GLY A 399 -3.73 6.45 -17.97
C GLY A 399 -3.84 5.68 -16.66
N GLN A 400 -4.81 6.03 -15.81
CA GLN A 400 -5.06 5.34 -14.55
C GLN A 400 -5.42 3.86 -14.78
N GLN A 401 -6.31 3.59 -15.74
CA GLN A 401 -6.68 2.21 -16.08
C GLN A 401 -5.53 1.40 -16.70
N LEU A 402 -4.58 2.04 -17.38
CA LEU A 402 -3.35 1.40 -17.84
C LEU A 402 -2.43 1.04 -16.66
N ILE A 403 -2.25 1.95 -15.71
CA ILE A 403 -1.51 1.71 -14.45
C ILE A 403 -2.13 0.55 -13.66
N ASP A 404 -3.45 0.57 -13.48
CA ASP A 404 -4.17 -0.42 -12.68
C ASP A 404 -4.08 -1.83 -13.30
N GLN A 405 -4.04 -1.93 -14.63
CA GLN A 405 -3.86 -3.19 -15.36
C GLN A 405 -2.38 -3.63 -15.43
N GLY A 406 -1.44 -2.75 -15.09
CA GLY A 406 -0.01 -3.00 -15.09
C GLY A 406 0.55 -3.38 -13.72
N SER A 407 1.87 -3.32 -13.62
CA SER A 407 2.60 -3.35 -12.36
C SER A 407 3.64 -2.25 -12.38
N VAL A 408 3.58 -1.36 -11.40
CA VAL A 408 4.59 -0.33 -11.20
C VAL A 408 5.50 -0.76 -10.07
N LEU A 409 6.80 -0.64 -10.26
CA LEU A 409 7.80 -0.82 -9.23
C LEU A 409 8.49 0.52 -8.99
N ILE A 410 8.75 0.89 -7.75
CA ILE A 410 9.66 1.97 -7.39
C ILE A 410 10.83 1.34 -6.65
N ASN A 411 12.04 1.46 -7.19
CA ASN A 411 13.26 0.83 -6.68
C ASN A 411 13.07 -0.69 -6.46
N GLY A 412 12.38 -1.36 -7.40
CA GLY A 412 12.07 -2.79 -7.35
C GLY A 412 10.91 -3.20 -6.43
N GLU A 413 10.23 -2.27 -5.77
CA GLU A 413 9.06 -2.53 -4.91
C GLU A 413 7.75 -2.25 -5.64
N ARG A 414 6.79 -3.20 -5.65
CA ARG A 414 5.50 -2.98 -6.31
C ARG A 414 4.67 -1.92 -5.58
N VAL A 415 4.16 -0.96 -6.33
CA VAL A 415 3.32 0.13 -5.85
C VAL A 415 2.04 0.25 -6.66
N SER A 416 1.02 0.87 -6.08
CA SER A 416 -0.12 1.43 -6.81
C SER A 416 0.08 2.94 -6.92
N LEU A 417 -0.24 3.51 -8.07
CA LEU A 417 -0.19 4.96 -8.28
C LEU A 417 -1.61 5.47 -8.50
N ASP A 418 -1.91 6.62 -7.91
CA ASP A 418 -3.10 7.42 -8.24
C ASP A 418 -2.63 8.70 -8.92
N LEU A 419 -2.93 8.81 -10.21
CA LEU A 419 -2.49 9.91 -11.06
C LEU A 419 -3.18 11.23 -10.66
N GLN A 420 -4.48 11.18 -10.37
CA GLN A 420 -5.27 12.38 -10.06
C GLN A 420 -4.93 12.97 -8.69
N ILE A 421 -4.67 12.11 -7.69
CA ILE A 421 -4.21 12.55 -6.37
C ILE A 421 -2.81 13.19 -6.48
N SER A 422 -1.98 12.72 -7.41
CA SER A 422 -0.60 13.18 -7.57
C SER A 422 -0.46 14.54 -8.26
N GLU A 423 -1.39 14.91 -9.15
CA GLU A 423 -1.41 16.22 -9.82
C GLU A 423 -1.81 17.38 -8.89
N THR A 424 -2.69 17.14 -7.91
CA THR A 424 -3.35 18.19 -7.12
C THR A 424 -2.58 18.65 -5.89
N GLY A 425 -1.25 18.73 -5.97
CA GLY A 425 -0.33 19.05 -4.87
C GLY A 425 -0.61 20.36 -4.11
N THR A 426 -1.65 20.41 -3.28
CA THR A 426 -1.89 21.30 -2.13
C THR A 426 -3.25 21.00 -1.50
N ARG A 427 -3.24 20.49 -0.27
CA ARG A 427 -3.72 21.27 0.88
C ARG A 427 -3.26 20.65 2.19
#